data_AF-A0A955PA74-F1
#
_entry.id   AF-A0A955PA74-F1
#
_cell.length_a   1.000
_cell.length_b   1.000
_cell.length_c   1.000
_cell.angle_alpha   90.00
_cell.angle_beta   90.00
_cell.angle_gamma   90.00
#
_symmetry.space_group_name_H-M   'P 1'
#
loop_
_entity.id
_entity.type
_entity.pdbx_description
1 polymer ?
#
loop_
_entity_poly.entity_id
_entity_poly.type
_entity_poly.pdbx_seq_one_letter_code
_entity_poly.pdbx_strand_id
1 'polypeptide(L)'
;MQPSAPQDGSYVAWNGFDGGGPMNFILFQDVSIPADNVATLSWAHRVQWNFSIGRPATLPRVFDVLVRDPTSGAVLETLLTFETGIQSTTPTGDTGWTNNSFDLSAYAGQTVRIEFVEYIPEVLTGYGQFELDSVSLVVEQPVVEDPPAASLFIDIRPWMCPNLLNLRSRCYIPVAILGTEDLDVRTIDPTSIQIAGATPRKGFYWDVAAPVESSDSEGECRECRRTRRDGYHDLVVFFKSSDLVDSLREQYGEEIEDLDCVNLTLTCTTDDGASLSGEDSVKLVGQKHHRWSWRR
;
A
#
# COMPACT_ATOMS: atom_id res chain seq x y z
N MET A 1 37.03 -13.23 17.24
CA MET A 1 37.76 -12.53 16.16
C MET A 1 37.25 -11.10 16.11
N GLN A 2 37.74 -10.23 15.23
CA GLN A 2 37.01 -8.97 14.99
C GLN A 2 35.68 -9.32 14.28
N PRO A 3 34.55 -8.68 14.63
CA PRO A 3 33.33 -8.81 13.86
C PRO A 3 33.55 -8.32 12.42
N SER A 4 32.76 -8.85 11.50
CA SER A 4 32.74 -8.43 10.11
C SER A 4 32.11 -7.04 9.96
N ALA A 5 32.13 -6.50 8.74
CA ALA A 5 31.48 -5.22 8.47
C ALA A 5 29.96 -5.33 8.62
N PRO A 6 29.27 -4.27 9.10
CA PRO A 6 27.80 -4.22 9.12
C PRO A 6 27.19 -4.49 7.75
N GLN A 7 26.07 -5.20 7.74
CA GLN A 7 25.22 -5.44 6.56
C GLN A 7 24.23 -4.30 6.34
N ASP A 8 23.87 -3.56 7.38
CA ASP A 8 23.11 -2.31 7.30
C ASP A 8 23.62 -1.27 8.32
N GLY A 9 23.53 0.01 7.96
CA GLY A 9 24.00 1.10 8.78
C GLY A 9 25.49 1.02 9.17
N SER A 10 25.80 1.34 10.43
CA SER A 10 27.18 1.53 10.92
C SER A 10 27.60 0.55 12.02
N TYR A 11 26.72 -0.35 12.45
CA TYR A 11 26.94 -1.24 13.60
C TYR A 11 26.39 -2.63 13.32
N VAL A 12 27.06 -3.66 13.84
CA VAL A 12 26.63 -5.05 13.78
C VAL A 12 26.48 -5.60 15.20
N ALA A 13 25.41 -6.34 15.47
CA ALA A 13 25.27 -7.07 16.72
C ALA A 13 26.12 -8.34 16.65
N TRP A 14 26.96 -8.58 17.65
CA TRP A 14 27.80 -9.77 17.70
C TRP A 14 28.03 -10.25 19.12
N ASN A 15 28.28 -11.54 19.28
CA ASN A 15 28.76 -12.13 20.52
C ASN A 15 29.70 -13.32 20.25
N GLY A 16 30.27 -13.84 21.33
CA GLY A 16 30.97 -15.12 21.28
C GLY A 16 29.96 -16.25 21.36
N PHE A 17 29.84 -17.04 20.30
CA PHE A 17 29.05 -18.27 20.29
C PHE A 17 29.79 -19.41 20.98
N ASP A 18 30.44 -19.12 22.12
CA ASP A 18 31.26 -20.00 22.96
C ASP A 18 31.22 -19.50 24.41
N GLY A 19 31.43 -20.38 25.39
CA GLY A 19 31.40 -19.95 26.80
C GLY A 19 31.41 -21.07 27.82
N GLY A 20 30.89 -20.75 29.00
CA GLY A 20 30.85 -21.61 30.19
C GLY A 20 29.73 -22.66 30.17
N GLY A 21 29.37 -23.21 29.01
CA GLY A 21 28.17 -24.03 28.80
C GLY A 21 27.95 -25.17 29.83
N PRO A 22 26.69 -25.63 30.01
CA PRO A 22 25.52 -25.34 29.20
C PRO A 22 24.94 -23.93 29.46
N MET A 23 24.72 -23.15 28.41
CA MET A 23 24.19 -21.78 28.53
C MET A 23 23.48 -21.30 27.26
N ASN A 24 22.71 -20.22 27.41
CA ASN A 24 22.08 -19.52 26.30
C ASN A 24 22.52 -18.05 26.21
N PHE A 25 22.63 -17.52 25.00
CA PHE A 25 22.52 -16.08 24.74
C PHE A 25 21.19 -15.82 24.04
N ILE A 26 20.46 -14.80 24.51
CA ILE A 26 19.12 -14.50 24.03
C ILE A 26 19.04 -13.01 23.70
N LEU A 27 18.61 -12.71 22.48
CA LEU A 27 18.21 -11.38 22.05
C LEU A 27 16.77 -11.46 21.55
N PHE A 28 15.88 -10.61 22.06
CA PHE A 28 14.48 -10.64 21.66
C PHE A 28 13.85 -9.26 21.59
N GLN A 29 12.74 -9.16 20.86
CA GLN A 29 11.84 -8.03 20.89
C GLN A 29 10.39 -8.50 20.83
N ASP A 30 9.53 -7.89 21.64
CA ASP A 30 8.08 -8.07 21.55
C ASP A 30 7.52 -7.07 20.53
N VAL A 31 6.79 -7.58 19.54
CA VAL A 31 6.23 -6.81 18.42
C VAL A 31 4.73 -7.06 18.31
N SER A 32 3.97 -6.00 18.03
CA SER A 32 2.53 -6.11 17.79
C SER A 32 2.26 -6.04 16.30
N ILE A 33 1.59 -7.04 15.75
CA ILE A 33 1.19 -7.08 14.36
C ILE A 33 -0.29 -6.68 14.31
N PRO A 34 -0.64 -5.54 13.68
CA PRO A 34 -2.02 -5.12 13.53
C PRO A 34 -2.89 -6.19 12.85
N ALA A 35 -4.18 -6.23 13.19
CA ALA A 35 -5.14 -7.13 12.55
C ALA A 35 -5.24 -6.81 11.05
N ASP A 36 -5.60 -7.82 10.24
CA ASP A 36 -5.82 -7.68 8.80
C ASP A 36 -4.61 -7.09 8.04
N ASN A 37 -3.38 -7.34 8.50
CA ASN A 37 -2.16 -6.91 7.81
C ASN A 37 -1.32 -8.13 7.40
N VAL A 38 -0.53 -7.95 6.35
CA VAL A 38 0.55 -8.85 5.96
C VAL A 38 1.81 -8.43 6.72
N ALA A 39 2.54 -9.38 7.29
CA ALA A 39 3.75 -9.10 8.06
C ALA A 39 4.91 -9.97 7.57
N THR A 40 6.05 -9.35 7.23
CA THR A 40 7.25 -10.07 6.78
C THR A 40 8.44 -9.70 7.68
N LEU A 41 9.00 -10.70 8.37
CA LEU A 41 10.24 -10.59 9.11
C LEU A 41 11.42 -10.94 8.21
N SER A 42 12.46 -10.11 8.20
CA SER A 42 13.72 -10.39 7.51
C SER A 42 14.92 -10.10 8.39
N TRP A 43 16.02 -10.84 8.21
CA TRP A 43 17.28 -10.60 8.91
C TRP A 43 18.48 -11.19 8.15
N ALA A 44 19.67 -10.70 8.48
CA ALA A 44 20.95 -11.25 8.05
C ALA A 44 21.70 -11.83 9.25
N HIS A 45 22.32 -13.00 9.11
CA HIS A 45 23.20 -13.55 10.15
C HIS A 45 24.42 -14.27 9.58
N ARG A 46 25.47 -14.38 10.39
CA ARG A 46 26.69 -15.15 10.10
C ARG A 46 27.14 -15.92 11.34
N VAL A 47 27.49 -17.18 11.16
CA VAL A 47 28.05 -18.03 12.20
C VAL A 47 29.41 -18.56 11.76
N GLN A 48 30.42 -18.43 12.62
CA GLN A 48 31.74 -19.03 12.40
C GLN A 48 32.23 -19.75 13.65
N TRP A 49 32.96 -20.85 13.45
CA TRP A 49 33.49 -21.66 14.54
C TRP A 49 34.82 -22.33 14.18
N ASN A 50 35.61 -22.57 15.23
CA ASN A 50 36.78 -23.43 15.19
C ASN A 50 36.85 -24.24 16.48
N PHE A 51 36.47 -25.51 16.39
CA PHE A 51 36.51 -26.49 17.48
C PHE A 51 37.86 -27.18 17.63
N SER A 52 38.84 -26.88 16.77
CA SER A 52 40.21 -27.40 16.91
C SER A 52 41.00 -26.70 18.03
N ILE A 53 40.41 -25.67 18.64
CA ILE A 53 40.98 -24.88 19.72
C ILE A 53 40.12 -25.09 20.97
N GLY A 54 40.73 -25.38 22.11
CA GLY A 54 40.00 -25.64 23.36
C GLY A 54 39.71 -27.13 23.58
N ARG A 55 38.62 -27.42 24.30
CA ARG A 55 38.19 -28.80 24.56
C ARG A 55 37.50 -29.39 23.33
N PRO A 56 37.52 -30.72 23.14
CA PRO A 56 36.77 -31.36 22.07
C PRO A 56 35.27 -31.03 22.15
N ALA A 57 34.71 -30.42 21.10
CA ALA A 57 33.26 -30.27 20.93
C ALA A 57 32.66 -31.62 20.54
N THR A 58 31.90 -32.25 21.44
CA THR A 58 31.21 -33.52 21.20
C THR A 58 29.72 -33.36 20.96
N LEU A 59 29.17 -32.16 21.21
CA LEU A 59 27.80 -31.76 20.93
C LEU A 59 27.76 -30.52 20.03
N PRO A 60 26.78 -30.42 19.10
CA PRO A 60 26.63 -29.23 18.26
C PRO A 60 26.12 -28.04 19.08
N ARG A 61 26.54 -26.84 18.68
CA ARG A 61 25.93 -25.60 19.14
C ARG A 61 24.76 -25.28 18.23
N VAL A 62 23.70 -24.71 18.81
CA VAL A 62 22.44 -24.45 18.11
C VAL A 62 22.15 -22.96 18.11
N PHE A 63 21.68 -22.44 16.98
CA PHE A 63 21.10 -21.11 16.87
C PHE A 63 19.69 -21.24 16.33
N ASP A 64 18.71 -20.75 17.08
CA ASP A 64 17.31 -20.72 16.68
C ASP A 64 16.78 -19.31 16.55
N VAL A 65 15.85 -19.12 15.61
CA VAL A 65 14.98 -17.94 15.52
C VAL A 65 13.55 -18.38 15.77
N LEU A 66 12.94 -17.86 16.82
CA LEU A 66 11.67 -18.33 17.36
C LEU A 66 10.64 -17.22 17.39
N VAL A 67 9.38 -17.59 17.13
CA VAL A 67 8.21 -16.81 17.50
C VAL A 67 7.67 -17.38 18.81
N ARG A 68 7.49 -16.54 19.83
CA ARG A 68 6.95 -16.94 21.13
C ARG A 68 5.76 -16.10 21.54
N ASP A 69 4.93 -16.69 22.39
CA ASP A 69 3.97 -15.93 23.18
C ASP A 69 4.74 -15.14 24.25
N PRO A 70 4.66 -13.79 24.26
CA PRO A 70 5.42 -12.96 25.20
C PRO A 70 4.93 -13.09 26.65
N THR A 71 3.71 -13.57 26.87
CA THR A 71 3.10 -13.76 28.20
C THR A 71 3.45 -15.12 28.78
N SER A 72 3.22 -16.19 28.02
CA SER A 72 3.44 -17.56 28.50
C SER A 72 4.88 -18.06 28.27
N GLY A 73 5.62 -17.43 27.36
CA GLY A 73 6.93 -17.89 26.91
C GLY A 73 6.88 -19.12 26.00
N ALA A 74 5.69 -19.61 25.65
CA ALA A 74 5.51 -20.77 24.78
C ALA A 74 6.09 -20.49 23.38
N VAL A 75 6.80 -21.47 22.80
CA VAL A 75 7.19 -21.42 21.38
C VAL A 75 5.94 -21.60 20.54
N LEU A 76 5.63 -20.60 19.73
CA LEU A 76 4.55 -20.65 18.74
C LEU A 76 5.06 -21.24 17.43
N GLU A 77 6.27 -20.86 17.02
CA GLU A 77 6.92 -21.36 15.80
C GLU A 77 8.44 -21.24 15.90
N THR A 78 9.14 -22.16 15.21
CA THR A 78 10.58 -22.09 14.97
C THR A 78 10.79 -21.73 13.50
N LEU A 79 11.24 -20.50 13.25
CA LEU A 79 11.45 -19.99 11.89
C LEU A 79 12.74 -20.56 11.29
N LEU A 80 13.80 -20.68 12.10
CA LEU A 80 15.10 -21.19 11.68
C LEU A 80 15.73 -21.98 12.83
N THR A 81 16.38 -23.08 12.48
CA THR A 81 17.35 -23.79 13.34
C THR A 81 18.64 -24.00 12.54
N PHE A 82 19.76 -23.61 13.12
CA PHE A 82 21.10 -23.86 12.60
C PHE A 82 21.92 -24.65 13.63
N GLU A 83 22.74 -25.59 13.13
CA GLU A 83 23.66 -26.37 13.97
C GLU A 83 25.08 -26.37 13.40
N THR A 84 26.09 -26.21 14.25
CA THR A 84 27.52 -26.20 13.85
C THR A 84 28.09 -27.57 13.46
N GLY A 85 27.42 -28.67 13.87
CA GLY A 85 28.05 -30.00 13.95
C GLY A 85 29.07 -30.10 15.10
N ILE A 86 29.87 -31.17 15.11
CA ILE A 86 30.83 -31.49 16.19
C ILE A 86 32.28 -31.45 15.69
N GLN A 87 33.26 -31.51 16.59
CA GLN A 87 34.68 -31.42 16.23
C GLN A 87 35.12 -32.51 15.25
N SER A 88 34.64 -33.74 15.39
CA SER A 88 35.10 -34.88 14.57
C SER A 88 34.60 -34.85 13.13
N THR A 89 33.50 -34.15 12.85
CA THR A 89 32.88 -34.07 11.51
C THR A 89 33.04 -32.70 10.89
N THR A 90 32.95 -31.64 11.71
CA THR A 90 32.88 -30.25 11.28
C THR A 90 33.75 -29.36 12.18
N PRO A 91 35.09 -29.61 12.22
CA PRO A 91 36.00 -28.97 13.15
C PRO A 91 36.11 -27.44 12.97
N THR A 92 35.78 -26.94 11.78
CA THR A 92 35.79 -25.52 11.44
C THR A 92 34.66 -25.22 10.48
N GLY A 93 34.09 -24.02 10.54
CA GLY A 93 33.15 -23.55 9.55
C GLY A 93 32.87 -22.06 9.65
N ASP A 94 32.34 -21.51 8.57
CA ASP A 94 31.90 -20.14 8.41
C ASP A 94 30.77 -20.15 7.39
N THR A 95 29.58 -19.72 7.79
CA THR A 95 28.41 -19.69 6.91
C THR A 95 28.51 -18.58 5.86
N GLY A 96 29.39 -17.60 6.06
CA GLY A 96 29.23 -16.28 5.46
C GLY A 96 27.93 -15.61 5.93
N TRP A 97 27.63 -14.43 5.37
CA TRP A 97 26.35 -13.77 5.63
C TRP A 97 25.22 -14.46 4.87
N THR A 98 24.17 -14.79 5.59
CA THR A 98 22.95 -15.41 5.07
C THR A 98 21.76 -14.51 5.35
N ASN A 99 20.92 -14.30 4.35
CA ASN A 99 19.69 -13.50 4.46
C ASN A 99 18.48 -14.42 4.54
N ASN A 100 17.54 -14.05 5.40
CA ASN A 100 16.35 -14.82 5.70
C ASN A 100 15.13 -13.92 5.63
N SER A 101 13.99 -14.47 5.20
CA SER A 101 12.72 -13.77 5.14
C SER A 101 11.59 -14.75 5.39
N PHE A 102 10.66 -14.41 6.29
CA PHE A 102 9.57 -15.26 6.73
C PHE A 102 8.28 -14.45 6.85
N ASP A 103 7.18 -15.06 6.41
CA ASP A 103 5.83 -14.52 6.56
C ASP A 103 5.32 -14.78 7.98
N LEU A 104 4.95 -13.71 8.68
CA LEU A 104 4.38 -13.72 10.03
C LEU A 104 2.90 -13.30 10.02
N SER A 105 2.24 -13.24 8.87
CA SER A 105 0.84 -12.79 8.75
C SER A 105 -0.15 -13.67 9.52
N ALA A 106 0.20 -14.92 9.81
CA ALA A 106 -0.58 -15.79 10.71
C ALA A 106 -0.74 -15.22 12.13
N TYR A 107 0.12 -14.29 12.53
CA TYR A 107 0.11 -13.61 13.82
C TYR A 107 -0.54 -12.21 13.75
N ALA A 108 -1.20 -11.85 12.65
CA ALA A 108 -1.96 -10.61 12.55
C ALA A 108 -3.01 -10.50 13.67
N GLY A 109 -3.08 -9.33 14.28
CA GLY A 109 -3.93 -9.06 15.45
C GLY A 109 -3.35 -9.52 16.78
N GLN A 110 -2.11 -9.99 16.83
CA GLN A 110 -1.46 -10.50 18.04
C GLN A 110 -0.15 -9.76 18.36
N THR A 111 0.27 -9.83 19.62
CA THR A 111 1.63 -9.48 20.04
C THR A 111 2.44 -10.76 20.17
N VAL A 112 3.56 -10.83 19.47
CA VAL A 112 4.48 -11.97 19.50
C VAL A 112 5.89 -11.52 19.89
N ARG A 113 6.68 -12.42 20.46
CA ARG A 113 8.11 -12.23 20.70
C ARG A 113 8.90 -12.86 19.58
N ILE A 114 9.75 -12.06 18.92
CA ILE A 114 10.77 -12.56 18.01
C ILE A 114 12.04 -12.74 18.83
N GLU A 115 12.55 -13.97 18.90
CA GLU A 115 13.69 -14.35 19.74
C GLU A 115 14.79 -15.03 18.92
N PHE A 116 16.00 -14.49 19.02
CA PHE A 116 17.25 -15.07 18.52
C PHE A 116 17.96 -15.71 19.71
N VAL A 117 18.12 -17.04 19.68
CA VAL A 117 18.71 -17.80 20.79
C VAL A 117 19.87 -18.66 20.32
N GLU A 118 20.99 -18.50 20.99
CA GLU A 118 22.16 -19.34 20.85
C GLU A 118 22.25 -20.28 22.05
N TYR A 119 22.37 -21.58 21.79
CA TYR A 119 22.60 -22.59 22.80
C TYR A 119 24.00 -23.22 22.66
N ILE A 120 24.76 -23.15 23.75
CA ILE A 120 26.11 -23.71 23.86
C ILE A 120 26.07 -24.83 24.90
N PRO A 121 26.12 -26.11 24.51
CA PRO A 121 25.92 -27.23 25.44
C PRO A 121 27.16 -27.55 26.29
N GLU A 122 28.35 -27.23 25.81
CA GLU A 122 29.62 -27.67 26.41
C GLU A 122 30.53 -26.48 26.73
N VAL A 123 31.35 -26.64 27.78
CA VAL A 123 32.25 -25.59 28.27
C VAL A 123 33.54 -25.51 27.45
N LEU A 124 33.85 -24.30 26.93
CA LEU A 124 35.13 -23.95 26.29
C LEU A 124 35.54 -24.90 25.15
N THR A 125 34.60 -25.22 24.24
CA THR A 125 34.80 -26.19 23.14
C THR A 125 35.18 -25.57 21.80
N GLY A 126 35.67 -24.33 21.79
CA GLY A 126 36.07 -23.67 20.56
C GLY A 126 36.67 -22.30 20.77
N TYR A 127 36.75 -21.57 19.67
CA TYR A 127 36.10 -20.26 19.63
C TYR A 127 34.91 -20.36 18.67
N GLY A 128 33.80 -19.69 19.00
CA GLY A 128 32.64 -19.50 18.13
C GLY A 128 32.26 -18.03 18.14
N GLN A 129 31.67 -17.55 17.05
CA GLN A 129 31.20 -16.18 16.92
C GLN A 129 29.90 -16.17 16.11
N PHE A 130 28.94 -15.42 16.61
CA PHE A 130 27.66 -15.17 15.96
C PHE A 130 27.52 -13.67 15.71
N GLU A 131 26.99 -13.32 14.54
CA GLU A 131 26.76 -11.96 14.07
C GLU A 131 25.34 -11.86 13.49
N LEU A 132 24.63 -10.80 13.84
CA LEU A 132 23.26 -10.51 13.43
C LEU A 132 23.17 -9.06 12.97
N ASP A 133 22.47 -8.83 11.86
CA ASP A 133 22.24 -7.50 11.33
C ASP A 133 20.98 -7.44 10.46
N SER A 134 20.59 -6.24 10.04
CA SER A 134 19.50 -5.99 9.08
C SER A 134 18.17 -6.62 9.49
N VAL A 135 17.88 -6.69 10.80
CA VAL A 135 16.60 -7.19 11.30
C VAL A 135 15.51 -6.17 11.00
N SER A 136 14.50 -6.57 10.24
CA SER A 136 13.38 -5.72 9.84
C SER A 136 12.07 -6.49 9.90
N LEU A 137 11.02 -5.84 10.39
CA LEU A 137 9.65 -6.32 10.33
C LEU A 137 8.85 -5.31 9.50
N VAL A 138 8.45 -5.71 8.30
CA VAL A 138 7.61 -4.92 7.41
C VAL A 138 6.16 -5.35 7.58
N VAL A 139 5.26 -4.40 7.83
CA VAL A 139 3.83 -4.64 7.98
C VAL A 139 3.10 -3.83 6.93
N GLU A 140 2.33 -4.50 6.09
CA GLU A 140 1.60 -3.91 4.97
C GLU A 140 0.10 -4.22 5.10
N GLN A 141 -0.74 -3.22 4.88
CA GLN A 141 -2.17 -3.46 4.77
C GLN A 141 -2.46 -4.12 3.40
N PRO A 142 -3.19 -5.24 3.34
CA PRO A 142 -3.68 -5.77 2.08
C PRO A 142 -4.53 -4.67 1.43
N VAL A 143 -4.26 -4.41 0.16
CA VAL A 143 -5.06 -3.47 -0.63
C VAL A 143 -6.46 -4.07 -0.71
N VAL A 144 -7.40 -3.52 0.06
CA VAL A 144 -8.83 -3.76 -0.17
C VAL A 144 -9.15 -2.99 -1.43
N GLU A 145 -9.01 -3.64 -2.59
CA GLU A 145 -9.57 -3.08 -3.81
C GLU A 145 -11.09 -3.04 -3.62
N ASP A 146 -11.66 -1.84 -3.63
CA ASP A 146 -13.12 -1.68 -3.74
C ASP A 146 -13.59 -2.52 -4.93
N PRO A 147 -14.67 -3.33 -4.79
CA PRO A 147 -15.17 -4.12 -5.90
C PRO A 147 -15.36 -3.20 -7.11
N PRO A 148 -14.88 -3.59 -8.31
CA PRO A 148 -14.90 -2.71 -9.46
C PRO A 148 -16.34 -2.28 -9.68
N ALA A 149 -16.60 -1.01 -9.40
CA ALA A 149 -17.89 -0.43 -9.61
C ALA A 149 -18.23 -0.62 -11.10
N ALA A 150 -19.42 -1.15 -11.40
CA ALA A 150 -19.83 -1.38 -12.78
C ALA A 150 -19.71 -0.05 -13.55
N SER A 151 -19.16 -0.10 -14.75
CA SER A 151 -18.87 1.10 -15.53
C SER A 151 -20.17 1.81 -15.92
N LEU A 152 -20.29 3.08 -15.60
CA LEU A 152 -21.33 3.96 -16.13
C LEU A 152 -20.69 5.07 -16.99
N PHE A 153 -21.47 5.63 -17.90
CA PHE A 153 -21.04 6.78 -18.69
C PHE A 153 -21.53 8.08 -18.04
N ILE A 154 -20.63 9.05 -17.89
CA ILE A 154 -20.99 10.40 -17.46
C ILE A 154 -20.61 11.44 -18.50
N ASP A 155 -21.32 12.56 -18.50
CA ASP A 155 -21.02 13.77 -19.27
C ASP A 155 -21.17 15.02 -18.39
N ILE A 156 -20.07 15.72 -18.14
CA ILE A 156 -20.02 16.94 -17.35
C ILE A 156 -20.32 18.11 -18.25
N ARG A 157 -21.39 18.87 -18.03
CA ARG A 157 -21.92 19.85 -18.99
C ARG A 157 -22.29 19.24 -20.35
N PRO A 158 -23.40 18.48 -20.38
CA PRO A 158 -23.97 18.03 -21.64
C PRO A 158 -24.07 19.16 -22.67
N TRP A 159 -23.64 18.87 -23.90
CA TRP A 159 -23.59 19.77 -25.05
C TRP A 159 -22.46 20.82 -25.09
N MET A 160 -21.52 20.83 -24.14
CA MET A 160 -20.45 21.83 -24.08
C MET A 160 -19.04 21.24 -24.03
N CYS A 161 -18.49 20.79 -25.15
CA CYS A 161 -17.09 20.34 -25.21
C CYS A 161 -16.13 21.46 -25.69
N PRO A 162 -14.96 21.66 -25.04
CA PRO A 162 -14.52 21.01 -23.80
C PRO A 162 -15.29 21.52 -22.56
N ASN A 163 -15.41 20.65 -21.55
CA ASN A 163 -16.18 20.90 -20.34
C ASN A 163 -15.43 21.90 -19.43
N LEU A 164 -15.66 23.20 -19.61
CA LEU A 164 -14.89 24.23 -18.89
C LEU A 164 -15.24 24.31 -17.39
N LEU A 165 -14.33 23.93 -16.50
CA LEU A 165 -14.46 24.15 -15.05
C LEU A 165 -13.75 25.44 -14.64
N ASN A 166 -14.53 26.48 -14.33
CA ASN A 166 -13.98 27.74 -13.87
C ASN A 166 -13.68 27.70 -12.36
N LEU A 167 -12.40 27.78 -12.02
CA LEU A 167 -11.88 27.65 -10.65
C LEU A 167 -12.35 28.76 -9.68
N ARG A 168 -12.95 29.84 -10.20
CA ARG A 168 -13.52 30.94 -9.41
C ARG A 168 -15.05 30.96 -9.41
N SER A 169 -15.67 30.14 -10.24
CA SER A 169 -17.12 30.10 -10.33
C SER A 169 -17.71 29.52 -9.05
N ARG A 170 -18.88 30.03 -8.67
CA ARG A 170 -19.71 29.48 -7.60
C ARG A 170 -21.07 29.02 -8.12
N CYS A 171 -21.21 28.94 -9.46
CA CYS A 171 -22.41 28.47 -10.11
C CYS A 171 -22.53 26.95 -10.01
N TYR A 172 -23.67 26.43 -10.46
CA TYR A 172 -23.87 25.00 -10.63
C TYR A 172 -23.41 24.55 -12.00
N ILE A 173 -22.83 23.35 -12.05
CA ILE A 173 -22.44 22.63 -13.25
C ILE A 173 -23.36 21.40 -13.34
N PRO A 174 -24.11 21.25 -14.44
CA PRO A 174 -24.85 20.02 -14.69
C PRO A 174 -23.88 18.89 -15.01
N VAL A 175 -24.14 17.70 -14.47
CA VAL A 175 -23.48 16.44 -14.80
C VAL A 175 -24.56 15.42 -15.11
N ALA A 176 -24.48 14.77 -16.26
CA ALA A 176 -25.40 13.72 -16.67
C ALA A 176 -24.77 12.36 -16.41
N ILE A 177 -25.51 11.48 -15.73
CA ILE A 177 -25.27 10.03 -15.75
C ILE A 177 -26.11 9.49 -16.91
N LEU A 178 -25.46 8.89 -17.90
CA LEU A 178 -26.11 8.51 -19.15
C LEU A 178 -26.82 7.16 -19.00
N GLY A 179 -28.08 7.12 -19.43
CA GLY A 179 -28.82 5.87 -19.52
C GLY A 179 -28.33 5.04 -20.70
N THR A 180 -28.44 3.72 -20.59
CA THR A 180 -28.13 2.80 -21.70
C THR A 180 -29.18 1.69 -21.75
N GLU A 181 -29.04 0.75 -22.69
CA GLU A 181 -29.87 -0.46 -22.70
C GLU A 181 -29.72 -1.31 -21.43
N ASP A 182 -28.56 -1.22 -20.78
CA ASP A 182 -28.19 -1.98 -19.58
C ASP A 182 -28.34 -1.18 -18.27
N LEU A 183 -28.59 0.12 -18.35
CA LEU A 183 -28.69 1.01 -17.18
C LEU A 183 -29.94 1.91 -17.24
N ASP A 184 -30.94 1.60 -16.41
CA ASP A 184 -32.01 2.55 -16.09
C ASP A 184 -31.58 3.45 -14.93
N VAL A 185 -31.21 4.69 -15.23
CA VAL A 185 -30.72 5.68 -14.25
C VAL A 185 -31.71 5.98 -13.11
N ARG A 186 -32.98 5.58 -13.22
CA ARG A 186 -33.98 5.73 -12.15
C ARG A 186 -33.76 4.80 -10.97
N THR A 187 -32.96 3.75 -11.15
CA THR A 187 -32.59 2.81 -10.07
C THR A 187 -31.39 3.31 -9.28
N ILE A 188 -30.80 4.45 -9.63
CA ILE A 188 -29.67 5.05 -8.90
C ILE A 188 -30.20 5.75 -7.65
N ASP A 189 -29.63 5.45 -6.48
CA ASP A 189 -29.89 6.20 -5.25
C ASP A 189 -29.28 7.61 -5.39
N PRO A 190 -30.09 8.68 -5.49
CA PRO A 190 -29.57 10.03 -5.71
C PRO A 190 -28.71 10.56 -4.54
N THR A 191 -28.83 9.97 -3.36
CA THR A 191 -28.06 10.36 -2.17
C THR A 191 -26.67 9.74 -2.11
N SER A 192 -26.44 8.67 -2.87
CA SER A 192 -25.15 7.99 -3.00
C SER A 192 -24.20 8.68 -3.99
N ILE A 193 -24.71 9.55 -4.85
CA ILE A 193 -23.96 10.16 -5.95
C ILE A 193 -22.89 11.11 -5.41
N GLN A 194 -21.64 10.88 -5.80
CA GLN A 194 -20.51 11.72 -5.42
C GLN A 194 -19.53 11.94 -6.57
N ILE A 195 -18.87 13.10 -6.60
CA ILE A 195 -17.67 13.36 -7.41
C ILE A 195 -16.59 13.85 -6.45
N ALA A 196 -15.53 13.07 -6.27
CA ALA A 196 -14.42 13.38 -5.37
C ALA A 196 -14.89 13.87 -3.97
N GLY A 197 -15.92 13.22 -3.40
CA GLY A 197 -16.53 13.57 -2.11
C GLY A 197 -17.53 14.73 -2.14
N ALA A 198 -17.64 15.48 -3.24
CA ALA A 198 -18.71 16.47 -3.40
C ALA A 198 -20.04 15.77 -3.68
N THR A 199 -21.14 16.28 -3.13
CA THR A 199 -22.50 15.76 -3.35
C THR A 199 -23.31 16.69 -4.25
N PRO A 200 -24.15 16.17 -5.16
CA PRO A 200 -24.97 17.00 -6.04
C PRO A 200 -26.19 17.62 -5.33
N ARG A 201 -26.82 18.57 -6.02
CA ARG A 201 -28.20 19.00 -5.74
C ARG A 201 -29.21 18.26 -6.62
N LYS A 202 -30.50 18.42 -6.25
CA LYS A 202 -31.65 17.85 -6.97
C LYS A 202 -31.47 17.93 -8.49
N GLY A 203 -31.61 16.77 -9.12
CA GLY A 203 -31.55 16.60 -10.55
C GLY A 203 -32.93 16.42 -11.19
N PHE A 204 -32.90 16.04 -12.47
CA PHE A 204 -34.07 15.62 -13.24
C PHE A 204 -33.67 14.54 -14.25
N TYR A 205 -34.67 13.80 -14.73
CA TYR A 205 -34.48 12.78 -15.75
C TYR A 205 -34.78 13.33 -17.13
N TRP A 206 -33.83 13.29 -18.04
CA TRP A 206 -34.02 13.75 -19.41
C TRP A 206 -32.91 13.21 -20.31
N ASP A 207 -33.25 12.76 -21.51
CA ASP A 207 -32.31 12.40 -22.58
C ASP A 207 -31.56 13.67 -23.06
N VAL A 208 -30.37 13.87 -22.52
CA VAL A 208 -29.47 14.98 -22.80
C VAL A 208 -28.25 14.58 -23.59
N ALA A 209 -27.77 13.34 -23.52
CA ALA A 209 -26.59 12.88 -24.23
C ALA A 209 -26.63 11.36 -24.42
N ALA A 210 -25.70 10.84 -25.22
CA ALA A 210 -25.49 9.41 -25.40
C ALA A 210 -24.00 9.09 -25.17
N PRO A 211 -23.66 7.86 -24.74
CA PRO A 211 -22.28 7.42 -24.63
C PRO A 211 -21.47 7.67 -25.92
N VAL A 212 -20.26 8.19 -25.77
CA VAL A 212 -19.35 8.41 -26.90
C VAL A 212 -18.65 7.09 -27.24
N GLU A 213 -18.85 6.58 -28.44
CA GLU A 213 -18.09 5.44 -28.96
C GLU A 213 -16.61 5.84 -29.14
N SER A 214 -15.69 4.94 -28.78
CA SER A 214 -14.23 5.19 -28.74
C SER A 214 -13.60 5.73 -30.04
N SER A 215 -14.29 5.61 -31.18
CA SER A 215 -13.86 6.14 -32.46
C SER A 215 -14.15 7.65 -32.67
N ASP A 216 -14.91 8.29 -31.77
CA ASP A 216 -15.37 9.67 -31.92
C ASP A 216 -14.70 10.67 -30.95
N SER A 217 -13.71 10.23 -30.16
CA SER A 217 -12.95 11.10 -29.24
C SER A 217 -11.61 11.54 -29.85
N GLU A 218 -11.63 12.51 -30.77
CA GLU A 218 -10.41 13.20 -31.23
C GLU A 218 -10.34 14.59 -30.58
N GLY A 219 -9.29 14.89 -29.79
CA GLY A 219 -9.04 16.25 -29.29
C GLY A 219 -8.48 16.35 -27.85
N GLU A 220 -7.99 17.53 -27.47
CA GLU A 220 -7.54 17.84 -26.10
C GLU A 220 -8.74 17.96 -25.14
N CYS A 221 -8.70 17.26 -24.00
CA CYS A 221 -9.83 17.16 -23.03
C CYS A 221 -11.13 16.58 -23.63
N ARG A 222 -11.04 15.51 -24.44
CA ARG A 222 -12.17 14.81 -25.09
C ARG A 222 -13.13 15.77 -25.80
N GLU A 223 -12.78 16.24 -27.00
CA GLU A 223 -13.75 16.99 -27.82
C GLU A 223 -14.88 16.04 -28.25
N CYS A 224 -16.00 16.07 -27.54
CA CYS A 224 -17.16 15.27 -27.91
C CYS A 224 -17.82 15.83 -29.18
N ARG A 225 -17.99 14.99 -30.21
CA ARG A 225 -18.83 15.32 -31.35
C ARG A 225 -20.29 15.20 -30.91
N ARG A 226 -21.02 16.33 -30.80
CA ARG A 226 -22.45 16.45 -30.43
C ARG A 226 -23.18 15.10 -30.49
N THR A 227 -23.20 14.38 -29.36
CA THR A 227 -23.86 13.09 -29.29
C THR A 227 -25.35 13.31 -29.50
N ARG A 228 -25.97 12.45 -30.30
CA ARG A 228 -27.41 12.51 -30.54
C ARG A 228 -28.11 11.91 -29.34
N ARG A 229 -29.29 12.45 -29.02
CA ARG A 229 -30.27 11.78 -28.16
C ARG A 229 -30.47 10.34 -28.62
N ASP A 230 -30.32 9.38 -27.70
CA ASP A 230 -30.39 7.94 -27.99
C ASP A 230 -31.71 7.29 -27.54
N GLY A 231 -32.56 8.04 -26.84
CA GLY A 231 -33.85 7.58 -26.34
C GLY A 231 -33.80 6.96 -24.95
N TYR A 232 -32.63 6.86 -24.31
CA TYR A 232 -32.50 6.50 -22.91
C TYR A 232 -32.60 7.75 -22.02
N HIS A 233 -33.15 7.59 -20.81
CA HIS A 233 -33.21 8.71 -19.88
C HIS A 233 -31.86 8.86 -19.19
N ASP A 234 -31.35 10.08 -19.13
CA ASP A 234 -30.18 10.41 -18.31
C ASP A 234 -30.63 11.02 -16.98
N LEU A 235 -29.82 10.82 -15.94
CA LEU A 235 -29.98 11.51 -14.67
C LEU A 235 -29.05 12.73 -14.64
N VAL A 236 -29.64 13.91 -14.80
CA VAL A 236 -28.90 15.17 -14.76
C VAL A 236 -28.93 15.74 -13.35
N VAL A 237 -27.77 15.80 -12.71
CA VAL A 237 -27.58 16.35 -11.37
C VAL A 237 -26.71 17.61 -11.40
N PHE A 238 -26.74 18.42 -10.34
CA PHE A 238 -26.05 19.71 -10.32
C PHE A 238 -25.03 19.79 -9.20
N PHE A 239 -23.75 19.91 -9.56
CA PHE A 239 -22.67 20.13 -8.60
C PHE A 239 -22.33 21.61 -8.52
N LYS A 240 -21.98 22.09 -7.33
CA LYS A 240 -21.50 23.46 -7.17
C LYS A 240 -20.02 23.51 -7.56
N SER A 241 -19.63 24.44 -8.42
CA SER A 241 -18.24 24.51 -8.92
C SER A 241 -17.21 24.64 -7.80
N SER A 242 -17.54 25.34 -6.71
CA SER A 242 -16.62 25.48 -5.57
C SER A 242 -16.28 24.13 -4.93
N ASP A 243 -17.29 23.27 -4.82
CA ASP A 243 -17.16 22.02 -4.06
C ASP A 243 -16.30 21.03 -4.88
N LEU A 244 -16.49 21.00 -6.21
CA LEU A 244 -15.61 20.24 -7.12
C LEU A 244 -14.16 20.76 -7.11
N VAL A 245 -13.97 22.08 -7.02
CA VAL A 245 -12.63 22.68 -6.99
C VAL A 245 -11.92 22.39 -5.68
N ASP A 246 -12.64 22.41 -4.56
CA ASP A 246 -12.07 22.08 -3.25
C ASP A 246 -11.65 20.60 -3.21
N SER A 247 -12.48 19.69 -3.73
CA SER A 247 -12.14 18.27 -3.90
C SER A 247 -10.91 18.03 -4.78
N LEU A 248 -10.81 18.73 -5.92
CA LEU A 248 -9.66 18.62 -6.82
C LEU A 248 -8.35 19.06 -6.14
N ARG A 249 -8.39 20.11 -5.32
CA ARG A 249 -7.21 20.58 -4.58
C ARG A 249 -6.79 19.61 -3.50
N GLU A 250 -7.73 18.92 -2.86
CA GLU A 250 -7.43 17.87 -1.90
C GLU A 250 -6.78 16.66 -2.58
N GLN A 251 -7.27 16.29 -3.77
CA GLN A 251 -6.77 15.13 -4.51
C GLN A 251 -5.41 15.36 -5.20
N TYR A 252 -5.20 16.52 -5.81
CA TYR A 252 -4.01 16.81 -6.65
C TYR A 252 -3.07 17.88 -6.06
N GLY A 253 -3.40 18.50 -4.93
CA GLY A 253 -2.56 19.53 -4.31
C GLY A 253 -2.54 20.87 -5.08
N GLU A 254 -1.41 21.61 -4.97
CA GLU A 254 -1.21 22.90 -5.64
C GLU A 254 -0.78 22.79 -7.13
N GLU A 255 -0.64 21.58 -7.67
CA GLU A 255 -0.09 21.31 -9.02
C GLU A 255 -1.10 21.51 -10.17
N ILE A 256 -2.26 22.08 -9.90
CA ILE A 256 -3.26 22.36 -10.92
C ILE A 256 -2.81 23.59 -11.71
N GLU A 257 -2.65 23.54 -13.03
CA GLU A 257 -2.38 24.71 -13.89
C GLU A 257 -3.66 25.19 -14.62
N ASP A 258 -3.63 26.43 -15.15
CA ASP A 258 -4.68 26.91 -16.06
C ASP A 258 -4.62 26.09 -17.36
N LEU A 259 -5.78 25.68 -17.88
CA LEU A 259 -5.95 24.89 -19.12
C LEU A 259 -5.64 23.39 -19.01
N ASP A 260 -5.31 22.88 -17.83
CA ASP A 260 -5.17 21.45 -17.61
C ASP A 260 -6.49 20.68 -17.82
N CYS A 261 -6.37 19.48 -18.39
CA CYS A 261 -7.46 18.52 -18.47
C CYS A 261 -7.41 17.63 -17.23
N VAL A 262 -8.48 17.60 -16.44
CA VAL A 262 -8.57 16.73 -15.27
C VAL A 262 -9.78 15.81 -15.42
N ASN A 263 -9.56 14.51 -15.20
CA ASN A 263 -10.65 13.53 -15.13
C ASN A 263 -11.32 13.63 -13.76
N LEU A 264 -12.65 13.75 -13.77
CA LEU A 264 -13.49 13.63 -12.59
C LEU A 264 -14.17 12.27 -12.64
N THR A 265 -14.01 11.51 -11.56
CA THR A 265 -14.69 10.23 -11.35
C THR A 265 -15.95 10.47 -10.54
N LEU A 266 -17.11 10.06 -11.08
CA LEU A 266 -18.37 10.00 -10.37
C LEU A 266 -18.58 8.58 -9.86
N THR A 267 -18.99 8.45 -8.60
CA THR A 267 -19.42 7.19 -8.00
C THR A 267 -20.87 7.30 -7.52
N CYS A 268 -21.60 6.19 -7.59
CA CYS A 268 -22.94 6.06 -7.01
C CYS A 268 -23.27 4.59 -6.75
N THR A 269 -24.41 4.36 -6.10
CA THR A 269 -24.99 3.03 -5.91
C THR A 269 -26.41 2.98 -6.45
N THR A 270 -26.81 1.82 -6.94
CA THR A 270 -28.21 1.53 -7.29
C THR A 270 -29.01 1.08 -6.06
N ASP A 271 -30.34 1.11 -6.17
CA ASP A 271 -31.28 0.73 -5.12
C ASP A 271 -31.11 -0.74 -4.66
N ASP A 272 -30.54 -1.60 -5.51
CA ASP A 272 -30.19 -2.99 -5.21
C ASP A 272 -28.78 -3.17 -4.62
N GLY A 273 -28.04 -2.07 -4.44
CA GLY A 273 -26.74 -2.03 -3.78
C GLY A 273 -25.53 -2.22 -4.71
N ALA A 274 -25.70 -2.22 -6.03
CA ALA A 274 -24.55 -2.27 -6.94
C ALA A 274 -23.83 -0.91 -6.99
N SER A 275 -22.51 -0.92 -6.81
CA SER A 275 -21.67 0.27 -6.97
C SER A 275 -21.40 0.51 -8.46
N LEU A 276 -21.54 1.76 -8.90
CA LEU A 276 -21.26 2.20 -10.27
C LEU A 276 -20.23 3.34 -10.26
N SER A 277 -19.38 3.40 -11.29
CA SER A 277 -18.37 4.45 -11.46
C SER A 277 -18.18 4.84 -12.92
N GLY A 278 -17.98 6.12 -13.17
CA GLY A 278 -17.76 6.66 -14.52
C GLY A 278 -16.87 7.90 -14.50
N GLU A 279 -16.18 8.16 -15.60
CA GLU A 279 -15.23 9.27 -15.73
C GLU A 279 -15.50 10.17 -16.92
N ASP A 280 -15.39 11.47 -16.69
CA ASP A 280 -15.35 12.49 -17.74
C ASP A 280 -14.36 13.60 -17.39
N SER A 281 -13.87 14.30 -18.43
CA SER A 281 -12.79 15.27 -18.32
C SER A 281 -13.30 16.70 -18.32
N VAL A 282 -12.73 17.55 -17.47
CA VAL A 282 -12.96 19.00 -17.48
C VAL A 282 -11.68 19.75 -17.83
N LYS A 283 -11.83 20.87 -18.56
CA LYS A 283 -10.72 21.80 -18.83
C LYS A 283 -10.77 22.94 -17.83
N LEU A 284 -9.70 23.11 -17.06
CA LEU A 284 -9.65 24.09 -16.00
C LEU A 284 -9.39 25.49 -16.55
N VAL A 285 -10.14 26.48 -16.05
CA VAL A 285 -9.96 27.89 -16.46
C VAL A 285 -10.05 28.84 -15.28
N GLY A 286 -9.30 29.94 -15.35
CA GLY A 286 -9.40 31.07 -14.43
C GLY A 286 -8.38 31.06 -13.29
N GLN A 287 -7.23 30.40 -13.43
CA GLN A 287 -6.13 30.61 -12.49
C GLN A 287 -5.61 32.07 -12.52
N LYS A 288 -5.07 32.55 -11.39
CA LYS A 288 -4.38 33.83 -11.35
C LYS A 288 -2.97 33.61 -11.89
N HIS A 289 -2.69 34.07 -13.11
CA HIS A 289 -1.31 34.45 -13.41
C HIS A 289 -1.01 35.74 -12.65
N HIS A 290 -0.07 35.69 -11.71
CA HIS A 290 0.59 36.88 -11.21
C HIS A 290 1.40 37.51 -12.36
N ARG A 291 0.72 38.26 -13.25
CA ARG A 291 1.39 39.06 -14.26
C ARG A 291 2.01 40.28 -13.60
N TRP A 292 3.34 40.31 -13.57
CA TRP A 292 4.08 41.54 -13.32
C TRP A 292 3.82 42.50 -14.47
N SER A 293 3.15 43.62 -14.20
CA SER A 293 3.01 44.73 -15.14
C SER A 293 4.03 45.82 -14.82
N TRP A 294 4.91 46.12 -15.76
CA TRP A 294 5.78 47.30 -15.68
C TRP A 294 5.00 48.52 -16.20
N ARG A 295 4.88 49.57 -15.38
CA ARG A 295 4.49 50.88 -15.87
C ARG A 295 5.71 51.58 -16.47
N ARG A 296 5.56 52.14 -17.67
CA ARG A 296 6.43 53.23 -18.14
C ARG A 296 6.16 54.50 -17.36
#